data_AF-A0A7Y5WDI9-F1
#
_entry.id   AF-A0A7Y5WDI9-F1
#
_cell.length_a   1.000
_cell.length_b   1.000
_cell.length_c   1.000
_cell.angle_alpha   90.00
_cell.angle_beta   90.00
_cell.angle_gamma   90.00
#
_symmetry.space_group_name_H-M   'P 1'
#
loop_
_entity.id
_entity.type
_entity.pdbx_description
1 polymer ?
#
loop_
_entity_poly.entity_id
_entity_poly.type
_entity_poly.pdbx_seq_one_letter_code
_entity_poly.pdbx_strand_id
1 'polypeptide(L)'
;MQNTDLPRILWMYWHQGADQAPHLVKTCIDSWKSMNPGWDLRLLDQNSMKSYMEWTFPVLYDPVLSIVANSELLRVNLLSRYGGVWADATCLCLQPLDEWIDKAMGDGFFAFSNPGADRLLSSWFLAAVPGNPLVLDWKNRSNRYWKEHAFPTRAPASIQKFSGRLFSRTTSLTWLWFTPVVSKWLKLYPYYWFHYQFERVVSSSHVAATIWKNRVDFEASIPHFFQLYGLYKPYSDDIHAFLDSQRTPMAKLTWKIKPARYKPGVVLYELIEPNGIRSMIRHQEPVV
;
A
#
# COMPACT_ATOMS: atom_id res chain seq x y z
N MET A 1 7.62 8.03 -26.18
CA MET A 1 7.30 7.36 -24.90
C MET A 1 8.20 8.03 -23.86
N GLN A 2 7.65 8.74 -22.88
CA GLN A 2 8.49 9.29 -21.82
C GLN A 2 9.04 8.11 -21.04
N ASN A 3 10.35 7.91 -21.12
CA ASN A 3 11.05 6.92 -20.33
C ASN A 3 11.02 7.44 -18.89
N THR A 4 10.14 6.89 -18.07
CA THR A 4 10.18 7.14 -16.63
C THR A 4 11.47 6.48 -16.11
N ASP A 5 12.37 7.27 -15.52
CA ASP A 5 13.56 6.76 -14.81
C ASP A 5 13.13 6.06 -13.49
N LEU A 6 12.18 5.13 -13.57
CA LEU A 6 11.71 4.33 -12.46
C LEU A 6 12.72 3.22 -12.18
N PRO A 7 13.39 3.23 -11.02
CA PRO A 7 14.29 2.13 -10.68
C PRO A 7 13.50 0.83 -10.53
N ARG A 8 13.99 -0.26 -11.13
CA ARG A 8 13.36 -1.60 -11.08
C ARG A 8 13.59 -2.27 -9.72
N ILE A 9 13.10 -1.62 -8.67
CA ILE A 9 13.18 -2.07 -7.27
C ILE A 9 11.75 -2.25 -6.78
N LEU A 10 11.43 -3.43 -6.25
CA LEU A 10 10.15 -3.74 -5.65
C LEU A 10 10.32 -3.95 -4.14
N TRP A 11 9.82 -3.01 -3.37
CA TRP A 11 9.84 -3.03 -1.91
C TRP A 11 8.59 -3.71 -1.36
N MET A 12 8.83 -4.65 -0.45
CA MET A 12 7.77 -5.26 0.37
C MET A 12 8.21 -5.28 1.83
N TYR A 13 7.25 -5.37 2.74
CA TYR A 13 7.54 -5.46 4.18
C TYR A 13 6.65 -6.49 4.87
N TRP A 14 7.27 -7.35 5.67
CA TRP A 14 6.60 -8.21 6.61
C TRP A 14 7.34 -8.21 7.95
N HIS A 15 6.70 -7.66 8.98
CA HIS A 15 7.35 -7.34 10.25
C HIS A 15 8.12 -8.52 10.88
N GLN A 16 7.51 -9.71 10.88
CA GLN A 16 8.07 -10.93 11.48
C GLN A 16 9.11 -11.64 10.59
N GLY A 17 9.34 -11.17 9.35
CA GLY A 17 10.20 -11.84 8.38
C GLY A 17 9.47 -12.87 7.50
N ALA A 18 10.04 -13.13 6.33
CA ALA A 18 9.46 -13.96 5.29
C ALA A 18 9.07 -15.37 5.78
N ASP A 19 9.93 -15.99 6.60
CA ASP A 19 9.75 -17.36 7.09
C ASP A 19 8.50 -17.50 7.97
N GLN A 20 8.19 -16.44 8.73
CA GLN A 20 7.03 -16.36 9.63
C GLN A 20 5.77 -15.82 8.94
N ALA A 21 5.84 -15.50 7.65
CA ALA A 21 4.68 -15.04 6.91
C ALA A 21 3.65 -16.18 6.74
N PRO A 22 2.34 -15.90 6.88
CA PRO A 22 1.29 -16.87 6.56
C PRO A 22 1.38 -17.35 5.12
N HIS A 23 0.88 -18.56 4.84
CA HIS A 23 0.92 -19.15 3.48
C HIS A 23 0.43 -18.19 2.39
N LEU A 24 -0.72 -17.53 2.59
CA LEU A 24 -1.25 -16.53 1.67
C LEU A 24 -0.25 -15.40 1.37
N VAL A 25 0.42 -14.88 2.40
CA VAL A 25 1.39 -13.79 2.26
C VAL A 25 2.61 -14.26 1.45
N LYS A 26 3.10 -15.48 1.72
CA LYS A 26 4.17 -16.11 0.92
C LYS A 26 3.75 -16.27 -0.54
N THR A 27 2.53 -16.74 -0.80
CA THR A 27 1.96 -16.85 -2.16
C THR A 27 1.93 -15.49 -2.87
N CYS A 28 1.52 -14.42 -2.18
CA CYS A 28 1.54 -13.06 -2.71
C CYS A 28 2.97 -12.62 -3.06
N ILE A 29 3.93 -12.78 -2.16
CA ILE A 29 5.35 -12.44 -2.40
C ILE A 29 5.88 -13.21 -3.62
N ASP A 30 5.63 -14.52 -3.68
CA ASP A 30 6.09 -15.37 -4.77
C ASP A 30 5.46 -14.98 -6.12
N SER A 31 4.23 -14.45 -6.13
CA SER A 31 3.59 -13.98 -7.36
C SER A 31 4.31 -12.79 -7.96
N TRP A 32 4.74 -11.83 -7.12
CA TRP A 32 5.55 -10.70 -7.56
C TRP A 32 6.91 -11.17 -8.07
N LYS A 33 7.58 -12.07 -7.34
CA LYS A 33 8.88 -12.62 -7.74
C LYS A 33 8.79 -13.34 -9.10
N SER A 34 7.75 -14.13 -9.33
CA SER A 34 7.60 -14.87 -10.58
C SER A 34 7.24 -14.00 -11.77
N MET A 35 6.42 -12.97 -11.58
CA MET A 35 5.95 -12.12 -12.69
C MET A 35 6.86 -10.94 -12.99
N ASN A 36 7.86 -10.68 -12.15
CA ASN A 36 8.77 -9.55 -12.31
C ASN A 36 10.24 -10.01 -12.19
N PRO A 37 10.70 -10.97 -13.02
CA PRO A 37 12.06 -11.50 -12.92
C PRO A 37 13.15 -10.44 -13.16
N GLY A 38 12.83 -9.35 -13.87
CA GLY A 38 13.72 -8.21 -14.10
C GLY A 38 13.75 -7.18 -12.96
N TRP A 39 12.95 -7.38 -11.89
CA TRP A 39 12.87 -6.45 -10.76
C TRP A 39 13.61 -6.99 -9.54
N ASP A 40 14.35 -6.10 -8.86
CA ASP A 40 14.98 -6.39 -7.59
C ASP A 40 13.94 -6.35 -6.46
N LEU A 41 13.37 -7.51 -6.14
CA LEU A 41 12.40 -7.66 -5.05
C LEU A 41 13.13 -7.72 -3.70
N ARG A 42 12.91 -6.68 -2.88
CA ARG A 42 13.45 -6.52 -1.54
C ARG A 42 12.34 -6.65 -0.50
N LEU A 43 12.24 -7.84 0.10
CA LEU A 43 11.34 -8.08 1.23
C LEU A 43 12.06 -7.75 2.53
N LEU A 44 11.59 -6.69 3.19
CA LEU A 44 12.13 -6.20 4.46
C LEU A 44 11.32 -6.74 5.65
N ASP A 45 11.94 -6.70 6.82
CA ASP A 45 11.40 -7.06 8.12
C ASP A 45 11.85 -6.05 9.19
N GLN A 46 11.47 -6.27 10.45
CA GLN A 46 11.84 -5.36 11.55
C GLN A 46 13.35 -5.15 11.77
N ASN A 47 14.20 -6.07 11.28
CA ASN A 47 15.65 -6.04 11.47
C ASN A 47 16.35 -5.45 10.24
N SER A 48 15.94 -5.84 9.05
CA SER A 48 16.47 -5.33 7.79
C SER A 48 15.97 -3.93 7.47
N MET A 49 14.78 -3.52 7.94
CA MET A 49 14.32 -2.13 7.77
C MET A 49 15.21 -1.12 8.50
N LYS A 50 15.94 -1.56 9.55
CA LYS A 50 16.75 -0.70 10.41
C LYS A 50 17.84 0.02 9.61
N SER A 51 18.56 -0.73 8.79
CA SER A 51 19.60 -0.17 7.92
C SER A 51 19.02 0.94 7.06
N TYR A 52 17.85 0.76 6.45
CA TYR A 52 17.23 1.77 5.58
C TYR A 52 16.74 3.04 6.30
N MET A 53 16.57 3.00 7.62
CA MET A 53 15.92 4.06 8.39
C MET A 53 16.87 4.83 9.31
N GLU A 54 18.01 4.25 9.70
CA GLU A 54 19.00 4.85 10.61
C GLU A 54 19.39 6.30 10.24
N TRP A 55 19.53 6.59 8.94
CA TRP A 55 19.90 7.92 8.43
C TRP A 55 18.74 8.93 8.34
N THR A 56 17.49 8.48 8.28
CA THR A 56 16.34 9.38 8.04
C THR A 56 15.56 9.67 9.31
N PHE A 57 15.62 8.77 10.28
CA PHE A 57 14.87 8.90 11.52
C PHE A 57 15.51 8.05 12.63
N PRO A 58 16.52 8.57 13.36
CA PRO A 58 17.21 7.81 14.42
C PRO A 58 16.30 7.40 15.59
N VAL A 59 15.04 7.88 15.62
CA VAL A 59 14.03 7.57 16.65
C VAL A 59 13.07 6.44 16.21
N LEU A 60 13.42 5.67 15.18
CA LEU A 60 12.63 4.49 14.78
C LEU A 60 12.89 3.26 15.65
N TYR A 61 12.84 3.44 16.97
CA TYR A 61 12.62 2.36 17.94
C TYR A 61 11.82 2.89 19.12
N ASP A 62 10.87 3.77 18.88
CA ASP A 62 9.86 4.00 19.90
C ASP A 62 8.93 2.76 19.89
N PRO A 63 8.93 1.91 20.94
CA PRO A 63 8.01 0.78 21.06
C PRO A 63 6.54 1.20 21.02
N VAL A 64 6.26 2.50 21.04
CA VAL A 64 4.95 3.11 20.84
C VAL A 64 4.47 3.05 19.38
N LEU A 65 5.35 3.07 18.38
CA LEU A 65 4.93 3.06 16.99
C LEU A 65 4.29 1.71 16.61
N SER A 66 3.05 1.77 16.14
CA SER A 66 2.40 0.59 15.59
C SER A 66 3.17 0.07 14.36
N ILE A 67 3.13 -1.25 14.15
CA ILE A 67 3.70 -1.88 12.95
C ILE A 67 3.22 -1.19 11.66
N VAL A 68 1.96 -0.73 11.64
CA VAL A 68 1.37 -0.01 10.51
C VAL A 68 2.08 1.32 10.27
N ALA A 69 2.24 2.15 11.31
CA ALA A 69 2.91 3.45 11.19
C ALA A 69 4.38 3.28 10.77
N ASN A 70 5.08 2.28 11.30
CA ASN A 70 6.45 1.95 10.88
C ASN A 70 6.53 1.57 9.40
N SER A 71 5.59 0.76 8.91
CA SER A 71 5.52 0.37 7.50
C SER A 71 5.23 1.56 6.58
N GLU A 72 4.33 2.46 6.98
CA GLU A 72 4.01 3.68 6.23
C GLU A 72 5.20 4.66 6.15
N LEU A 73 5.91 4.86 7.27
CA LEU A 73 7.14 5.65 7.30
C LEU A 73 8.23 5.02 6.44
N LEU A 74 8.47 3.71 6.57
CA LEU A 74 9.45 2.99 5.77
C LEU A 74 9.18 3.19 4.28
N ARG A 75 7.93 2.98 3.85
CA ARG A 75 7.49 3.10 2.46
C ARG A 75 7.83 4.46 1.85
N VAL A 76 7.42 5.56 2.49
CA VAL A 76 7.64 6.90 1.92
C VAL A 76 9.11 7.29 1.90
N ASN A 77 9.90 6.83 2.88
CA ASN A 77 11.33 7.10 2.94
C ASN A 77 12.11 6.31 1.88
N LEU A 78 11.75 5.05 1.65
CA LEU A 78 12.33 4.24 0.58
C LEU A 78 12.04 4.86 -0.79
N LEU A 79 10.77 5.16 -1.08
CA LEU A 79 10.36 5.74 -2.37
C LEU A 79 10.98 7.13 -2.60
N SER A 80 11.04 7.98 -1.57
CA SER A 80 11.66 9.31 -1.70
C SER A 80 13.13 9.23 -2.09
N ARG A 81 13.87 8.23 -1.59
CA ARG A 81 15.33 8.13 -1.75
C ARG A 81 15.74 7.25 -2.93
N TYR A 82 15.16 6.06 -3.01
CA TYR A 82 15.55 5.02 -3.97
C TYR A 82 14.56 4.91 -5.12
N GLY A 83 13.36 5.49 -5.00
CA GLY A 83 12.27 5.26 -5.93
C GLY A 83 11.84 3.79 -5.96
N GLY A 84 11.27 3.41 -7.09
CA GLY A 84 10.76 2.07 -7.36
C GLY A 84 9.31 1.93 -6.96
N VAL A 85 8.91 0.70 -6.64
CA VAL A 85 7.53 0.31 -6.32
C VAL A 85 7.49 -0.21 -4.90
N TRP A 86 6.50 0.22 -4.12
CA TRP A 86 6.07 -0.45 -2.91
C TRP A 86 4.83 -1.27 -3.20
N ALA A 87 4.81 -2.53 -2.75
CA ALA A 87 3.59 -3.33 -2.67
C ALA A 87 3.50 -3.99 -1.28
N ASP A 88 2.34 -3.85 -0.61
CA ASP A 88 2.07 -4.59 0.61
C ASP A 88 2.19 -6.10 0.35
N ALA A 89 2.77 -6.86 1.29
CA ALA A 89 2.95 -8.31 1.19
C ALA A 89 1.66 -9.14 1.06
N THR A 90 0.51 -8.49 1.11
CA THR A 90 -0.83 -9.08 0.91
C THR A 90 -1.42 -8.76 -0.47
N CYS A 91 -0.67 -8.12 -1.36
CA CYS A 91 -1.07 -7.92 -2.75
C CYS A 91 -0.65 -9.14 -3.58
N LEU A 92 -1.61 -9.85 -4.14
CA LEU A 92 -1.36 -10.89 -5.13
C LEU A 92 -1.14 -10.21 -6.48
N CYS A 93 0.04 -10.36 -7.06
CA CYS A 93 0.35 -9.86 -8.39
C CYS A 93 -0.48 -10.63 -9.42
N LEU A 94 -1.12 -9.92 -10.37
CA LEU A 94 -1.89 -10.51 -11.47
C LEU A 94 -1.35 -10.11 -12.86
N GLN A 95 -0.56 -9.04 -12.95
CA GLN A 95 0.16 -8.62 -14.15
C GLN A 95 1.59 -8.18 -13.82
N PRO A 96 2.58 -8.45 -14.70
CA PRO A 96 3.92 -7.88 -14.61
C PRO A 96 3.89 -6.34 -14.55
N LEU A 97 4.77 -5.75 -13.74
CA LEU A 97 4.88 -4.29 -13.60
C LEU A 97 5.20 -3.62 -14.94
N ASP A 98 6.10 -4.23 -15.73
CA ASP A 98 6.58 -3.68 -17.00
C ASP A 98 5.46 -3.48 -18.04
N GLU A 99 4.31 -4.14 -17.87
CA GLU A 99 3.17 -3.99 -18.79
C GLU A 99 2.41 -2.66 -18.58
N TRP A 100 2.39 -2.14 -17.35
CA TRP A 100 1.47 -1.08 -16.96
C TRP A 100 2.05 0.06 -16.12
N ILE A 101 3.06 -0.18 -15.27
CA ILE A 101 3.43 0.80 -14.22
C ILE A 101 3.97 2.11 -14.81
N ASP A 102 4.87 2.02 -15.79
CA ASP A 102 5.50 3.20 -16.41
C ASP A 102 4.46 4.09 -17.11
N LYS A 103 3.45 3.46 -17.74
CA LYS A 103 2.33 4.17 -18.38
C LYS A 103 1.41 4.82 -17.35
N ALA A 104 1.28 4.22 -16.17
CA ALA A 104 0.36 4.67 -15.13
C ALA A 104 0.88 5.88 -14.33
N MET A 105 2.20 6.08 -14.26
CA MET A 105 2.82 7.05 -13.35
C MET A 105 2.71 8.52 -13.74
N GLY A 106 2.43 8.85 -15.00
CA GLY A 106 2.42 10.25 -15.47
C GLY A 106 3.73 10.96 -15.11
N ASP A 107 3.66 11.95 -14.21
CA ASP A 107 4.81 12.72 -13.70
C ASP A 107 5.62 11.99 -12.62
N GLY A 108 5.88 10.70 -12.82
CA GLY A 108 6.77 9.92 -11.97
C GLY A 108 6.22 9.55 -10.59
N PHE A 109 4.88 9.51 -10.41
CA PHE A 109 4.25 9.00 -9.19
C PHE A 109 2.94 8.26 -9.50
N PHE A 110 2.73 7.12 -8.85
CA PHE A 110 1.47 6.39 -8.94
C PHE A 110 0.97 5.92 -7.57
N ALA A 111 -0.34 6.02 -7.38
CA ALA A 111 -1.09 5.32 -6.35
C ALA A 111 -2.54 5.15 -6.79
N PHE A 112 -3.19 4.07 -6.32
CA PHE A 112 -4.63 3.86 -6.52
C PHE A 112 -5.44 4.92 -5.76
N SER A 113 -6.55 5.38 -6.32
CA SER A 113 -7.39 6.44 -5.75
C SER A 113 -8.58 5.94 -4.95
N ASN A 114 -9.20 6.85 -4.20
CA ASN A 114 -10.56 6.71 -3.68
C ASN A 114 -10.84 5.40 -2.91
N PRO A 115 -10.00 4.93 -1.96
CA PRO A 115 -10.36 3.77 -1.13
C PRO A 115 -11.48 4.04 -0.10
N GLY A 116 -12.07 5.22 -0.14
CA GLY A 116 -13.14 5.67 0.72
C GLY A 116 -13.36 7.17 0.51
N ALA A 117 -14.52 7.67 0.93
CA ALA A 117 -14.90 9.08 0.74
C ALA A 117 -13.97 10.09 1.45
N ASP A 118 -13.15 9.63 2.41
CA ASP A 118 -12.27 10.46 3.23
C ASP A 118 -10.79 10.41 2.78
N ARG A 119 -10.44 9.71 1.70
CA ARG A 119 -9.04 9.48 1.31
C ARG A 119 -8.84 9.62 -0.20
N LEU A 120 -7.82 10.39 -0.58
CA LEU A 120 -7.43 10.53 -1.99
C LEU A 120 -6.78 9.27 -2.57
N LEU A 121 -5.93 8.60 -1.78
CA LEU A 121 -5.16 7.44 -2.25
C LEU A 121 -5.32 6.22 -1.36
N SER A 122 -4.89 5.08 -1.89
CA SER A 122 -4.55 3.85 -1.19
C SER A 122 -3.04 3.72 -1.01
N SER A 123 -2.58 3.50 0.22
CA SER A 123 -1.14 3.48 0.49
C SER A 123 -0.48 2.11 0.34
N TRP A 124 -1.25 1.03 0.12
CA TRP A 124 -0.74 -0.35 0.03
C TRP A 124 -0.02 -0.68 -1.29
N PHE A 125 -0.12 0.18 -2.30
CA PHE A 125 0.70 0.13 -3.51
C PHE A 125 1.04 1.56 -3.94
N LEU A 126 2.33 1.86 -4.07
CA LEU A 126 2.83 3.17 -4.49
C LEU A 126 4.00 2.97 -5.45
N ALA A 127 4.17 3.85 -6.42
CA ALA A 127 5.38 3.91 -7.23
C ALA A 127 5.87 5.35 -7.36
N ALA A 128 7.18 5.55 -7.38
CA ALA A 128 7.75 6.87 -7.53
C ALA A 128 9.15 6.82 -8.13
N VAL A 129 9.48 7.82 -8.95
CA VAL A 129 10.89 8.11 -9.26
C VAL A 129 11.58 8.71 -8.03
N PRO A 130 12.88 8.42 -7.81
CA PRO A 130 13.61 8.98 -6.68
C PRO A 130 13.61 10.52 -6.75
N GLY A 131 13.46 11.17 -5.60
CA GLY A 131 13.40 12.64 -5.54
C GLY A 131 12.11 13.27 -6.06
N ASN A 132 11.08 12.49 -6.39
CA ASN A 132 9.78 13.04 -6.81
C ASN A 132 9.27 14.10 -5.81
N PRO A 133 8.94 15.34 -6.24
CA PRO A 133 8.62 16.45 -5.34
C PRO A 133 7.43 16.19 -4.40
N LEU A 134 6.39 15.49 -4.89
CA LEU A 134 5.24 15.10 -4.08
C LEU A 134 5.68 14.15 -2.95
N VAL A 135 6.49 13.14 -3.29
CA VAL A 135 6.91 12.11 -2.33
C VAL A 135 7.89 12.68 -1.32
N LEU A 136 8.75 13.61 -1.75
CA LEU A 136 9.70 14.31 -0.90
C LEU A 136 8.98 15.15 0.17
N ASP A 137 7.96 15.95 -0.20
CA ASP A 137 7.17 16.73 0.77
C ASP A 137 6.40 15.79 1.70
N TRP A 138 5.77 14.73 1.15
CA TRP A 138 5.05 13.75 1.96
C TRP A 138 5.93 13.05 2.99
N LYS A 139 7.14 12.65 2.60
CA LYS A 139 8.15 12.09 3.50
C LYS A 139 8.55 13.10 4.58
N ASN A 140 8.85 14.33 4.19
CA ASN A 140 9.30 15.36 5.14
C ASN A 140 8.22 15.69 6.18
N ARG A 141 6.95 15.81 5.76
CA ARG A 141 5.81 16.05 6.68
C ARG A 141 5.54 14.85 7.57
N SER A 142 5.59 13.64 7.02
CA SER A 142 5.38 12.41 7.78
C SER A 142 6.45 12.23 8.84
N ASN A 143 7.73 12.36 8.48
CA ASN A 143 8.83 12.27 9.44
C ASN A 143 8.71 13.38 10.50
N ARG A 144 8.48 14.63 10.10
CA ARG A 144 8.30 15.74 11.07
C ARG A 144 7.16 15.47 12.05
N TYR A 145 6.02 14.99 11.57
CA TYR A 145 4.86 14.68 12.40
C TYR A 145 5.21 13.70 13.52
N TRP A 146 5.92 12.61 13.20
CA TRP A 146 6.33 11.65 14.22
C TRP A 146 7.52 12.12 15.07
N LYS A 147 8.34 13.06 14.58
CA LYS A 147 9.45 13.63 15.36
C LYS A 147 8.96 14.57 16.45
N GLU A 148 7.94 15.35 16.14
CA GLU A 148 7.45 16.44 16.99
C GLU A 148 6.33 16.00 17.96
N HIS A 149 5.84 14.76 17.83
CA HIS A 149 4.71 14.27 18.63
C HIS A 149 5.05 12.92 19.27
N ALA A 150 5.09 12.89 20.60
CA ALA A 150 5.14 11.67 21.38
C ALA A 150 3.71 11.20 21.67
N PHE A 151 3.19 10.33 20.82
CA PHE A 151 1.90 9.67 21.05
C PHE A 151 2.04 8.57 22.10
N PRO A 152 1.03 8.28 22.92
CA PRO A 152 1.02 7.10 23.79
C PRO A 152 0.78 5.82 22.95
N THR A 153 1.28 4.68 23.45
CA THR A 153 1.20 3.34 22.83
C THR A 153 -0.22 2.96 22.40
N ARG A 154 -1.23 3.47 23.10
CA ARG A 154 -2.65 3.29 22.77
C ARG A 154 -3.46 4.49 23.25
N ALA A 155 -4.12 5.18 22.31
CA ALA A 155 -5.30 5.95 22.65
C ALA A 155 -6.44 4.97 23.05
N PRO A 156 -7.26 5.26 24.07
CA PRO A 156 -8.42 4.45 24.42
C PRO A 156 -9.30 4.18 23.18
N ALA A 157 -9.74 2.93 23.01
CA ALA A 157 -10.53 2.51 21.84
C ALA A 157 -11.84 3.32 21.66
N SER A 158 -12.38 3.86 22.75
CA SER A 158 -13.52 4.79 22.78
C SER A 158 -13.20 6.10 22.07
N ILE A 159 -12.01 6.67 22.32
CA ILE A 159 -11.55 7.92 21.71
C ILE A 159 -11.30 7.72 20.22
N GLN A 160 -10.63 6.62 19.81
CA GLN A 160 -10.43 6.30 18.39
C GLN A 160 -11.76 6.14 17.62
N LYS A 161 -12.77 5.51 18.23
CA LYS A 161 -14.10 5.33 17.59
C LYS A 161 -14.89 6.63 17.52
N PHE A 162 -14.78 7.50 18.53
CA PHE A 162 -15.57 8.72 18.62
C PHE A 162 -15.04 9.82 17.69
N SER A 163 -13.74 10.09 17.69
CA SER A 163 -13.14 11.15 16.85
C SER A 163 -13.06 10.77 15.38
N GLY A 164 -12.95 9.47 15.05
CA GLY A 164 -13.09 8.99 13.67
C GLY A 164 -14.43 9.41 13.04
N ARG A 165 -15.55 9.25 13.77
CA ARG A 165 -16.89 9.52 13.20
C ARG A 165 -17.17 10.99 12.84
N LEU A 166 -16.48 11.95 13.47
CA LEU A 166 -16.67 13.38 13.18
C LEU A 166 -15.65 13.91 12.17
N PHE A 167 -14.36 13.58 12.33
CA PHE A 167 -13.27 14.19 11.56
C PHE A 167 -12.90 13.41 10.29
N SER A 168 -13.39 12.18 10.09
CA SER A 168 -13.11 11.37 8.88
C SER A 168 -14.33 11.22 7.96
N ARG A 169 -15.23 12.21 7.93
CA ARG A 169 -16.42 12.19 7.06
C ARG A 169 -16.14 12.71 5.66
N THR A 170 -15.24 13.68 5.55
CA THR A 170 -14.80 14.29 4.29
C THR A 170 -13.32 14.62 4.40
N THR A 171 -12.62 14.60 3.28
CA THR A 171 -11.22 15.05 3.14
C THR A 171 -11.00 16.43 3.79
N SER A 172 -11.93 17.36 3.57
CA SER A 172 -11.87 18.73 4.11
C SER A 172 -11.80 18.88 5.64
N LEU A 173 -12.16 17.86 6.43
CA LEU A 173 -12.13 17.92 7.90
C LEU A 173 -10.93 17.18 8.50
N THR A 174 -10.14 16.48 7.69
CA THR A 174 -9.03 15.64 8.16
C THR A 174 -7.92 16.45 8.82
N TRP A 175 -7.76 17.74 8.46
CA TRP A 175 -6.75 18.62 9.01
C TRP A 175 -6.89 18.85 10.52
N LEU A 176 -8.11 18.72 11.08
CA LEU A 176 -8.38 18.93 12.51
C LEU A 176 -7.57 17.98 13.40
N TRP A 177 -7.23 16.79 12.90
CA TRP A 177 -6.36 15.82 13.56
C TRP A 177 -4.94 16.31 13.81
N PHE A 178 -4.49 17.29 13.04
CA PHE A 178 -3.12 17.82 13.09
C PHE A 178 -3.03 19.14 13.85
N THR A 179 -4.10 19.55 14.53
CA THR A 179 -4.10 20.73 15.39
C THR A 179 -3.33 20.44 16.68
N PRO A 180 -2.66 21.44 17.31
CA PRO A 180 -1.95 21.24 18.56
C PRO A 180 -2.81 20.67 19.69
N VAL A 181 -4.10 21.01 19.71
CA VAL A 181 -5.07 20.47 20.68
C VAL A 181 -5.14 18.94 20.55
N VAL A 182 -5.30 18.42 19.33
CA VAL A 182 -5.43 16.97 19.11
C VAL A 182 -4.08 16.26 19.18
N SER A 183 -3.07 16.77 18.47
CA SER A 183 -1.81 16.04 18.30
C SER A 183 -0.84 16.22 19.47
N LYS A 184 -0.81 17.40 20.13
CA LYS A 184 0.14 17.68 21.22
C LYS A 184 -0.49 17.58 22.61
N TRP A 185 -1.70 18.12 22.79
CA TRP A 185 -2.36 18.12 24.10
C TRP A 185 -3.07 16.79 24.38
N LEU A 186 -3.95 16.35 23.47
CA LEU A 186 -4.64 15.06 23.60
C LEU A 186 -3.75 13.87 23.21
N LYS A 187 -2.65 14.13 22.48
CA LYS A 187 -1.72 13.11 21.97
C LYS A 187 -2.44 12.01 21.20
N LEU A 188 -3.33 12.39 20.30
CA LEU A 188 -4.08 11.47 19.45
C LEU A 188 -3.59 11.58 18.01
N TYR A 189 -3.57 10.45 17.30
CA TYR A 189 -3.39 10.41 15.86
C TYR A 189 -4.45 9.53 15.21
N PRO A 190 -4.92 9.87 13.99
CA PRO A 190 -5.89 9.05 13.28
C PRO A 190 -5.24 7.79 12.70
N TYR A 191 -6.01 6.71 12.59
CA TYR A 191 -5.55 5.47 11.94
C TYR A 191 -5.02 5.73 10.52
N TYR A 192 -5.68 6.62 9.76
CA TYR A 192 -5.30 7.00 8.40
C TYR A 192 -4.40 8.25 8.33
N TRP A 193 -3.64 8.58 9.39
CA TRP A 193 -2.76 9.76 9.45
C TRP A 193 -1.89 9.93 8.18
N PHE A 194 -1.37 8.84 7.64
CA PHE A 194 -0.49 8.86 6.47
C PHE A 194 -1.21 9.35 5.21
N HIS A 195 -2.46 8.93 5.03
CA HIS A 195 -3.34 9.34 3.94
C HIS A 195 -3.71 10.82 4.05
N TYR A 196 -4.02 11.29 5.26
CA TYR A 196 -4.35 12.69 5.48
C TYR A 196 -3.11 13.59 5.33
N GLN A 197 -1.92 13.10 5.65
CA GLN A 197 -0.68 13.84 5.33
C GLN A 197 -0.45 13.97 3.83
N PHE A 198 -0.75 12.92 3.04
CA PHE A 198 -0.72 13.01 1.58
C PHE A 198 -1.70 14.08 1.06
N GLU A 199 -2.93 14.06 1.57
CA GLU A 199 -3.95 15.05 1.20
C GLU A 199 -3.49 16.48 1.51
N ARG A 200 -2.83 16.70 2.65
CA ARG A 200 -2.25 18.00 3.00
C ARG A 200 -1.12 18.41 2.06
N VAL A 201 -0.33 17.49 1.54
CA VAL A 201 0.70 17.79 0.52
C VAL A 201 0.02 18.25 -0.77
N VAL A 202 -0.91 17.45 -1.27
CA VAL A 202 -1.64 17.73 -2.53
C VAL A 202 -2.42 19.04 -2.44
N SER A 203 -3.08 19.33 -1.32
CA SER A 203 -3.89 20.55 -1.15
C SER A 203 -3.08 21.83 -0.94
N SER A 204 -1.79 21.73 -0.56
CA SER A 204 -0.96 22.91 -0.27
C SER A 204 0.18 23.17 -1.26
N SER A 205 0.34 22.31 -2.27
CA SER A 205 1.38 22.45 -3.29
C SER A 205 0.80 22.23 -4.67
N HIS A 206 0.85 23.27 -5.51
CA HIS A 206 0.42 23.17 -6.91
C HIS A 206 1.20 22.10 -7.68
N VAL A 207 2.51 21.98 -7.41
CA VAL A 207 3.37 20.95 -8.01
C VAL A 207 2.88 19.56 -7.64
N ALA A 208 2.60 19.32 -6.35
CA ALA A 208 2.09 18.02 -5.92
C ALA A 208 0.69 17.72 -6.48
N ALA A 209 -0.20 18.71 -6.53
CA ALA A 209 -1.52 18.55 -7.13
C ALA A 209 -1.44 18.16 -8.61
N THR A 210 -0.53 18.78 -9.37
CA THR A 210 -0.30 18.46 -10.78
C THR A 210 0.24 17.04 -10.96
N ILE A 211 1.27 16.66 -10.19
CA ILE A 211 1.82 15.29 -10.21
C ILE A 211 0.72 14.26 -9.92
N TRP A 212 -0.07 14.50 -8.87
CA TRP A 212 -1.21 13.64 -8.53
C TRP A 212 -2.18 13.54 -9.71
N LYS A 213 -2.60 14.66 -10.30
CA LYS A 213 -3.60 14.69 -11.38
C LYS A 213 -3.13 14.00 -12.67
N ASN A 214 -1.83 14.01 -12.98
CA ASN A 214 -1.30 13.55 -14.26
C ASN A 214 -1.09 12.03 -14.35
N ARG A 215 -1.17 11.31 -13.22
CA ARG A 215 -1.14 9.84 -13.22
C ARG A 215 -2.44 9.26 -13.83
N VAL A 216 -2.40 8.01 -14.26
CA VAL A 216 -3.61 7.27 -14.63
C VAL A 216 -4.45 7.02 -13.37
N ASP A 217 -5.72 7.41 -13.40
CA ASP A 217 -6.61 7.27 -12.25
C ASP A 217 -7.21 5.86 -12.18
N PHE A 218 -6.54 4.97 -11.45
CA PHE A 218 -7.07 3.66 -11.10
C PHE A 218 -7.70 3.68 -9.70
N GLU A 219 -8.98 3.35 -9.62
CA GLU A 219 -9.67 3.24 -8.34
C GLU A 219 -9.17 2.04 -7.52
N ALA A 220 -9.03 2.24 -6.21
CA ALA A 220 -8.66 1.18 -5.29
C ALA A 220 -9.75 0.09 -5.16
N SER A 221 -10.99 0.37 -5.57
CA SER A 221 -12.10 -0.60 -5.61
C SER A 221 -11.77 -1.80 -6.50
N ILE A 222 -11.02 -1.58 -7.58
CA ILE A 222 -10.67 -2.59 -8.59
C ILE A 222 -9.77 -3.69 -7.98
N PRO A 223 -8.61 -3.38 -7.36
CA PRO A 223 -7.82 -4.38 -6.65
C PRO A 223 -8.50 -4.97 -5.40
N HIS A 224 -9.52 -4.30 -4.86
CA HIS A 224 -10.34 -4.81 -3.76
C HIS A 224 -11.53 -5.67 -4.21
N PHE A 225 -11.71 -5.90 -5.51
CA PHE A 225 -12.85 -6.63 -6.07
C PHE A 225 -13.15 -7.92 -5.31
N PHE A 226 -12.17 -8.80 -5.11
CA PHE A 226 -12.39 -10.08 -4.43
C PHE A 226 -12.74 -9.93 -2.94
N GLN A 227 -12.24 -8.89 -2.26
CA GLN A 227 -12.64 -8.59 -0.89
C GLN A 227 -14.08 -8.08 -0.82
N LEU A 228 -14.49 -7.22 -1.76
CA LEU A 228 -15.85 -6.68 -1.86
C LEU A 228 -16.86 -7.76 -2.27
N TYR A 229 -16.48 -8.61 -3.22
CA TYR A 229 -17.27 -9.77 -3.65
C TYR A 229 -17.46 -10.75 -2.49
N GLY A 230 -16.36 -11.07 -1.80
CA GLY A 230 -16.30 -11.95 -0.63
C GLY A 230 -15.37 -13.14 -0.85
N LEU A 231 -14.21 -13.10 -0.20
CA LEU A 231 -13.14 -14.10 -0.29
C LEU A 231 -13.53 -15.57 0.02
N TYR A 232 -14.64 -15.78 0.72
CA TYR A 232 -15.11 -17.11 1.12
C TYR A 232 -16.46 -17.48 0.50
N LYS A 233 -16.88 -16.76 -0.54
CA LYS A 233 -18.01 -17.18 -1.39
C LYS A 233 -17.54 -18.30 -2.33
N PRO A 234 -18.47 -19.10 -2.88
CA PRO A 234 -18.17 -20.01 -3.96
C PRO A 234 -17.47 -19.27 -5.11
N TYR A 235 -16.47 -19.92 -5.68
CA TYR A 235 -15.88 -19.50 -6.93
C TYR A 235 -16.90 -19.67 -8.06
N SER A 236 -16.92 -18.75 -9.03
CA SER A 236 -17.89 -18.74 -10.13
C SER A 236 -17.26 -18.26 -11.44
N ASP A 237 -17.94 -18.51 -12.54
CA ASP A 237 -17.50 -18.10 -13.89
C ASP A 237 -17.34 -16.57 -14.00
N ASP A 238 -18.15 -15.79 -13.28
CA ASP A 238 -17.98 -14.32 -13.21
C ASP A 238 -16.62 -13.90 -12.66
N ILE A 239 -16.10 -14.65 -11.67
CA ILE A 239 -14.80 -14.39 -11.07
C ILE A 239 -13.69 -14.77 -12.04
N HIS A 240 -13.89 -15.86 -12.77
CA HIS A 240 -12.98 -16.28 -13.84
C HIS A 240 -12.91 -15.24 -14.96
N ALA A 241 -14.06 -14.80 -15.47
CA ALA A 241 -14.16 -13.77 -16.49
C ALA A 241 -13.57 -12.42 -16.04
N PHE A 242 -13.70 -12.07 -14.75
CA PHE A 242 -13.03 -10.89 -14.21
C PHE A 242 -11.51 -11.00 -14.26
N LEU A 243 -10.94 -12.16 -13.90
CA LEU A 243 -9.50 -12.41 -13.99
C LEU A 243 -9.00 -12.37 -15.44
N ASP A 244 -9.70 -13.04 -16.35
CA ASP A 244 -9.37 -13.07 -17.78
C ASP A 244 -9.45 -11.69 -18.43
N SER A 245 -10.34 -10.83 -17.94
CA SER A 245 -10.47 -9.47 -18.47
C SER A 245 -9.29 -8.57 -18.17
N GLN A 246 -8.34 -9.01 -17.32
CA GLN A 246 -7.10 -8.28 -17.01
C GLN A 246 -7.35 -6.81 -16.56
N ARG A 247 -8.51 -6.54 -15.96
CA ARG A 247 -8.89 -5.19 -15.50
C ARG A 247 -8.12 -4.71 -14.28
N THR A 248 -7.48 -5.63 -13.57
CA THR A 248 -6.72 -5.31 -12.36
C THR A 248 -5.32 -5.91 -12.43
N PRO A 249 -4.26 -5.10 -12.21
CA PRO A 249 -2.89 -5.61 -12.23
C PRO A 249 -2.55 -6.45 -11.00
N MET A 250 -3.38 -6.40 -9.96
CA MET A 250 -3.20 -7.13 -8.71
C MET A 250 -4.50 -7.28 -7.94
N ALA A 251 -4.52 -8.18 -6.96
CA ALA A 251 -5.59 -8.31 -5.97
C ALA A 251 -5.07 -7.96 -4.59
N LYS A 252 -5.66 -6.96 -3.94
CA LYS A 252 -5.39 -6.66 -2.53
C LYS A 252 -6.14 -7.68 -1.66
N LEU A 253 -5.44 -8.54 -0.96
CA LEU A 253 -6.01 -9.57 -0.09
C LEU A 253 -5.85 -9.21 1.40
N THR A 254 -6.22 -10.16 2.26
CA THR A 254 -6.04 -10.14 3.72
C THR A 254 -4.90 -11.08 4.12
N TRP A 255 -4.29 -10.86 5.28
CA TRP A 255 -3.38 -11.85 5.89
C TRP A 255 -4.10 -12.82 6.84
N LYS A 256 -5.37 -12.54 7.20
CA LYS A 256 -6.15 -13.34 8.14
C LYS A 256 -7.03 -14.36 7.42
N ILE A 257 -6.55 -15.60 7.33
CA ILE A 257 -7.35 -16.73 6.88
C ILE A 257 -8.28 -17.18 8.02
N LYS A 258 -9.52 -17.52 7.68
CA LYS A 258 -10.50 -18.17 8.58
C LYS A 258 -10.52 -19.67 8.27
N PRO A 259 -9.82 -20.53 9.05
CA PRO A 259 -9.63 -21.94 8.69
C PRO A 259 -10.93 -22.68 8.41
N ALA A 260 -11.98 -22.46 9.23
CA ALA A 260 -13.28 -23.10 9.06
C ALA A 260 -14.01 -22.76 7.73
N ARG A 261 -13.58 -21.72 7.02
CA ARG A 261 -14.17 -21.28 5.74
C ARG A 261 -13.24 -21.47 4.55
N TYR A 262 -11.98 -21.82 4.80
CA TYR A 262 -10.95 -21.93 3.78
C TYR A 262 -10.91 -23.37 3.26
N LYS A 263 -11.50 -23.59 2.08
CA LYS A 263 -11.68 -24.91 1.47
C LYS A 263 -11.73 -24.81 -0.07
N PRO A 264 -11.47 -25.90 -0.82
CA PRO A 264 -11.63 -25.93 -2.26
C PRO A 264 -12.98 -25.38 -2.73
N GLY A 265 -12.98 -24.68 -3.87
CA GLY A 265 -14.15 -24.09 -4.49
C GLY A 265 -14.57 -22.73 -3.93
N VAL A 266 -13.82 -22.13 -3.00
CA VAL A 266 -14.05 -20.73 -2.58
C VAL A 266 -13.02 -19.79 -3.19
N VAL A 267 -13.40 -18.54 -3.45
CA VAL A 267 -12.56 -17.53 -4.14
C VAL A 267 -11.13 -17.50 -3.63
N LEU A 268 -10.94 -17.39 -2.31
CA LEU A 268 -9.60 -17.27 -1.73
C LEU A 268 -8.76 -18.53 -1.95
N TYR A 269 -9.36 -19.72 -1.87
CA TYR A 269 -8.64 -20.97 -2.11
C TYR A 269 -8.17 -21.03 -3.57
N GLU A 270 -9.08 -20.77 -4.51
CA GLU A 270 -8.78 -20.80 -5.94
C GLU A 270 -7.78 -19.73 -6.39
N LEU A 271 -7.70 -18.60 -5.69
CA LEU A 271 -6.71 -17.55 -6.00
C LEU A 271 -5.29 -17.90 -5.51
N ILE A 272 -5.15 -18.62 -4.40
CA ILE A 272 -3.85 -18.76 -3.72
C ILE A 272 -3.20 -20.13 -3.86
N GLU A 273 -4.00 -21.18 -4.07
CA GLU A 273 -3.49 -22.54 -4.14
C GLU A 273 -2.93 -22.87 -5.54
N PRO A 274 -1.88 -23.70 -5.63
CA PRO A 274 -1.20 -24.00 -6.90
C PRO A 274 -2.12 -24.57 -7.97
N ASN A 275 -3.11 -25.38 -7.60
CA ASN A 275 -4.07 -25.99 -8.53
C ASN A 275 -5.24 -25.06 -8.90
N GLY A 276 -5.30 -23.87 -8.30
CA GLY A 276 -6.28 -22.84 -8.62
C GLY A 276 -5.86 -22.00 -9.85
N ILE A 277 -6.45 -20.82 -9.99
CA ILE A 277 -6.31 -19.94 -11.17
C ILE A 277 -4.87 -19.45 -11.36
N ARG A 278 -4.06 -19.43 -10.28
CA ARG A 278 -2.65 -19.06 -10.36
C ARG A 278 -1.85 -19.97 -11.31
N SER A 279 -2.25 -21.23 -11.50
CA SER A 279 -1.66 -22.10 -12.53
C SER A 279 -2.02 -21.65 -13.95
N MET A 280 -3.25 -21.18 -14.16
CA MET A 280 -3.76 -20.77 -15.48
C MET A 280 -3.13 -19.45 -15.96
N ILE A 281 -2.92 -18.50 -15.05
CA ILE A 281 -2.25 -17.22 -15.38
C ILE A 281 -0.79 -17.45 -15.82
N ARG A 282 -0.10 -18.46 -15.27
CA ARG A 282 1.28 -18.81 -15.67
C ARG A 282 1.38 -19.45 -17.06
N HIS A 283 0.28 -19.93 -17.64
CA HIS A 283 0.27 -20.58 -18.94
C HIS A 283 -0.14 -19.64 -20.09
N GLN A 284 -0.38 -18.37 -19.82
CA GLN A 284 -0.39 -17.33 -20.85
C GLN A 284 1.06 -16.94 -21.16
N GLU A 285 1.80 -17.83 -21.82
CA GLU A 285 3.03 -17.43 -22.53
C GLU A 285 2.65 -16.37 -23.58
N PRO A 286 3.52 -15.36 -23.82
CA PRO A 286 3.26 -14.40 -24.87
C PRO A 286 3.18 -15.16 -26.19
N VAL A 287 2.03 -15.06 -26.87
CA VAL A 287 1.94 -15.44 -28.28
C VAL A 287 2.93 -14.53 -29.01
N VAL A 288 4.02 -15.14 -29.46
CA VAL A 288 5.11 -14.52 -30.25
C VAL A 288 4.55 -13.85 -31.50
#